data_AF-A0A0J6JXN3-F1
#
_entry.id   AF-A0A0J6JXN3-F1
#
_cell.length_a   1.000
_cell.length_b   1.000
_cell.length_c   1.000
_cell.angle_alpha   90.00
_cell.angle_beta   90.00
_cell.angle_gamma   90.00
#
_symmetry.space_group_name_H-M   'P 1'
#
loop_
_entity.id
_entity.type
_entity.pdbx_description
1 polymer ?
#
loop_
_entity_poly.entity_id
_entity_poly.type
_entity_poly.pdbx_seq_one_letter_code
_entity_poly.pdbx_strand_id
1 'polypeptide(L)'
;MTRLFKPATAVATLVALALSACTTNPQTGQTEISKTALYGLGGAAACGLVGALTHGGKGARNSALACGAIGAGIGGYMDYQEKQLREKLKNSQIAVERIGDQLKLSLPNNITFPTNGYQLNDKVQKPLTDIAGVLVQFPDTSITVAGHTDSSGAAAYNQTLSEKRAQSVTEYLQGQGVNSVRVRTMGYGAAQPVASNASDSGKARNRRVEIMITPQQMG
;
A
#
# COMPACT_ATOMS: atom_id res chain seq x y z
N MET A 1 -22.09 -49.73 8.13
CA MET A 1 -22.31 -48.63 9.09
C MET A 1 -21.73 -47.34 8.52
N THR A 2 -22.49 -46.61 7.71
CA THR A 2 -22.10 -45.30 7.18
C THR A 2 -23.12 -44.29 7.69
N ARG A 3 -22.74 -43.52 8.71
CA ARG A 3 -23.59 -42.43 9.22
C ARG A 3 -23.54 -41.28 8.22
N LEU A 4 -24.62 -41.16 7.46
CA LEU A 4 -24.93 -40.06 6.57
C LEU A 4 -25.11 -38.79 7.43
N PHE A 5 -24.07 -37.95 7.51
CA PHE A 5 -24.17 -36.63 8.13
C PHE A 5 -25.15 -35.77 7.32
N LYS A 6 -26.24 -35.32 7.96
CA LYS A 6 -27.28 -34.50 7.34
C LYS A 6 -26.70 -33.11 7.01
N PRO A 7 -26.95 -32.55 5.81
CA PRO A 7 -26.41 -31.24 5.39
C PRO A 7 -26.87 -30.08 6.30
N ALA A 8 -27.99 -30.24 7.01
CA ALA A 8 -28.51 -29.25 7.94
C ALA A 8 -27.58 -28.99 9.16
N THR A 9 -26.78 -29.98 9.57
CA THR A 9 -25.91 -29.85 10.75
C THR A 9 -24.61 -29.10 10.42
N ALA A 10 -24.14 -29.17 9.17
CA ALA A 10 -22.98 -28.40 8.69
C ALA A 10 -23.31 -26.91 8.46
N VAL A 11 -24.55 -26.60 8.11
CA VAL A 11 -25.03 -25.21 7.97
C VAL A 11 -25.16 -24.53 9.35
N ALA A 12 -25.59 -25.27 10.38
CA ALA A 12 -25.75 -24.72 11.73
C ALA A 12 -24.41 -24.36 12.42
N THR A 13 -23.33 -25.12 12.17
CA THR A 13 -22.00 -24.80 12.73
C THR A 13 -21.30 -23.64 12.03
N LEU A 14 -21.56 -23.40 10.74
CA LEU A 14 -21.09 -22.23 10.01
C LEU A 14 -21.76 -20.92 10.47
N VAL A 15 -23.03 -20.97 10.88
CA VAL A 15 -23.77 -19.81 11.41
C VAL A 15 -23.31 -19.43 12.82
N ALA A 16 -22.94 -20.41 13.66
CA ALA A 16 -22.45 -20.14 15.02
C ALA A 16 -21.09 -19.42 15.05
N LEU A 17 -20.21 -19.68 14.09
CA LEU A 17 -18.93 -18.97 13.94
C LEU A 17 -19.09 -17.54 13.39
N ALA A 18 -20.19 -17.27 12.68
CA ALA A 18 -20.47 -15.94 12.13
C ALA A 18 -20.99 -14.96 13.19
N LEU A 19 -21.59 -15.45 14.29
CA LEU A 19 -22.17 -14.60 15.34
C LEU A 19 -21.13 -14.04 16.33
N SER A 20 -19.92 -14.59 16.40
CA SER A 20 -18.81 -14.04 17.20
C SER A 20 -17.97 -13.00 16.45
N ALA A 21 -18.33 -12.66 15.21
CA ALA A 21 -17.54 -11.78 14.34
C ALA A 21 -17.79 -10.29 14.58
N CYS A 22 -18.95 -9.93 15.13
CA CYS A 22 -19.31 -8.55 15.43
C CYS A 22 -19.08 -8.29 16.91
N THR A 23 -18.04 -7.53 17.26
CA THR A 23 -17.86 -7.04 18.62
C THR A 23 -18.35 -5.60 18.66
N THR A 24 -19.30 -5.29 19.53
CA THR A 24 -19.65 -3.89 19.82
C THR A 24 -18.56 -3.32 20.69
N ASN A 25 -17.87 -2.29 20.21
CA ASN A 25 -16.88 -1.57 20.98
C ASN A 25 -17.58 -0.90 22.18
N PRO A 26 -17.27 -1.29 23.43
CA PRO A 26 -17.99 -0.81 24.61
C PRO A 26 -17.76 0.69 24.89
N GLN A 27 -16.77 1.32 24.27
CA GLN A 27 -16.44 2.74 24.45
C GLN A 27 -17.11 3.64 23.40
N THR A 28 -17.38 3.13 22.20
CA THR A 28 -17.95 3.92 21.09
C THR A 28 -19.37 3.49 20.71
N GLY A 29 -19.84 2.33 21.18
CA GLY A 29 -21.13 1.76 20.80
C GLY A 29 -21.21 1.31 19.33
N GLN A 30 -20.12 1.40 18.57
CA GLN A 30 -20.07 1.00 17.17
C GLN A 30 -19.73 -0.48 17.03
N THR A 31 -20.33 -1.12 16.03
CA THR A 31 -20.03 -2.49 15.64
C THR A 31 -18.75 -2.52 14.81
N GLU A 32 -17.70 -3.14 15.34
CA GLU A 32 -16.45 -3.37 14.62
C GLU A 32 -16.31 -4.85 14.25
N ILE A 33 -15.72 -5.12 13.08
CA ILE A 33 -15.39 -6.48 12.67
C ILE A 33 -14.20 -6.94 13.51
N SER A 34 -14.33 -8.06 14.23
CA SER A 34 -13.23 -8.58 15.03
C SER A 34 -12.04 -8.99 14.15
N LYS A 35 -10.82 -8.87 14.68
CA LYS A 35 -9.62 -9.37 13.98
C LYS A 35 -9.78 -10.85 13.60
N THR A 36 -10.34 -11.67 14.48
CA THR A 36 -10.60 -13.10 14.18
C THR A 36 -11.56 -13.29 13.00
N ALA A 37 -12.55 -12.41 12.84
CA ALA A 37 -13.43 -12.44 11.68
C ALA A 37 -12.74 -11.94 10.40
N LEU A 38 -11.84 -10.95 10.50
CA LEU A 38 -11.12 -10.38 9.37
C LEU A 38 -10.00 -11.28 8.84
N TYR A 39 -9.23 -11.90 9.74
CA TYR A 39 -8.05 -12.73 9.44
C TYR A 39 -8.35 -14.24 9.46
N GLY A 40 -9.52 -14.66 9.98
CA GLY A 40 -9.95 -16.06 9.99
C GLY A 40 -10.46 -16.53 8.62
N LEU A 41 -10.77 -17.82 8.52
CA LEU A 41 -11.21 -18.49 7.28
C LEU A 41 -12.47 -17.86 6.63
N GLY A 42 -13.21 -17.01 7.35
CA GLY A 42 -14.39 -16.28 6.87
C GLY A 42 -14.18 -14.82 6.45
N GLY A 43 -12.95 -14.28 6.54
CA GLY A 43 -12.67 -12.85 6.34
C GLY A 43 -13.12 -12.29 4.99
N ALA A 44 -12.93 -13.06 3.92
CA ALA A 44 -13.40 -12.67 2.59
C ALA A 44 -14.93 -12.51 2.53
N ALA A 45 -15.69 -13.40 3.17
CA ALA A 45 -17.15 -13.32 3.19
C ALA A 45 -17.63 -12.12 4.01
N ALA A 46 -17.06 -11.92 5.21
CA ALA A 46 -17.40 -10.80 6.08
C ALA A 46 -17.13 -9.45 5.40
N CYS A 47 -15.94 -9.27 4.83
CA CYS A 47 -15.61 -8.04 4.11
C CYS A 47 -16.42 -7.89 2.82
N GLY A 48 -16.76 -8.98 2.15
CA GLY A 48 -17.62 -8.94 0.97
C GLY A 48 -19.01 -8.39 1.29
N LEU A 49 -19.60 -8.77 2.42
CA LEU A 49 -20.89 -8.24 2.85
C LEU A 49 -20.81 -6.73 3.15
N VAL A 50 -19.79 -6.29 3.89
CA VAL A 50 -19.61 -4.86 4.21
C VAL A 50 -19.30 -4.03 2.97
N GLY A 51 -18.49 -4.56 2.06
CA GLY A 51 -18.23 -3.95 0.75
C GLY A 51 -19.50 -3.83 -0.10
N ALA A 52 -20.39 -4.82 -0.05
CA ALA A 52 -21.68 -4.80 -0.76
C ALA A 52 -22.57 -3.66 -0.28
N LEU A 53 -22.66 -3.48 1.03
CA LEU A 53 -23.51 -2.47 1.67
C LEU A 53 -23.04 -1.03 1.37
N THR A 54 -21.74 -0.82 1.23
CA THR A 54 -21.16 0.53 1.07
C THR A 54 -20.91 0.92 -0.39
N HIS A 55 -20.54 -0.03 -1.25
CA HIS A 55 -20.09 0.26 -2.62
C HIS A 55 -20.66 -0.73 -3.65
N GLY A 56 -21.77 -1.41 -3.33
CA GLY A 56 -22.46 -2.35 -4.20
C GLY A 56 -21.61 -3.56 -4.59
N GLY A 57 -21.94 -4.23 -5.70
CA GLY A 57 -21.28 -5.48 -6.09
C GLY A 57 -19.75 -5.37 -6.33
N LYS A 58 -19.26 -4.20 -6.77
CA LYS A 58 -17.81 -3.94 -6.90
C LYS A 58 -17.14 -3.83 -5.53
N GLY A 59 -17.80 -3.15 -4.59
CA GLY A 59 -17.39 -3.09 -3.19
C GLY A 59 -17.29 -4.48 -2.58
N ALA A 60 -18.31 -5.30 -2.78
CA ALA A 60 -18.34 -6.67 -2.28
C ALA A 60 -17.12 -7.48 -2.72
N ARG A 61 -16.85 -7.47 -4.03
CA ARG A 61 -15.72 -8.23 -4.58
C ARG A 61 -14.38 -7.68 -4.09
N ASN A 62 -14.20 -6.37 -4.08
CA ASN A 62 -12.91 -5.77 -3.72
C ASN A 62 -12.59 -5.98 -2.24
N SER A 63 -13.57 -5.79 -1.36
CA SER A 63 -13.41 -6.02 0.08
C SER A 63 -13.22 -7.50 0.39
N ALA A 64 -13.94 -8.41 -0.27
CA ALA A 64 -13.75 -9.84 -0.11
C ALA A 64 -12.35 -10.29 -0.52
N LEU A 65 -11.84 -9.79 -1.65
CA LEU A 65 -10.51 -10.13 -2.12
C LEU A 65 -9.41 -9.58 -1.21
N ALA A 66 -9.56 -8.36 -0.70
CA ALA A 66 -8.60 -7.77 0.24
C ALA A 66 -8.48 -8.62 1.52
N CYS A 67 -9.61 -9.03 2.12
CA CYS A 67 -9.59 -9.86 3.32
C CYS A 67 -9.23 -11.32 3.04
N GLY A 68 -9.55 -11.83 1.85
CA GLY A 68 -9.08 -13.15 1.41
C GLY A 68 -7.56 -13.21 1.26
N ALA A 69 -6.95 -12.14 0.73
CA ALA A 69 -5.49 -12.01 0.63
C ALA A 69 -4.83 -11.94 2.00
N ILE A 70 -5.43 -11.18 2.93
CA ILE A 70 -5.04 -11.14 4.34
C ILE A 70 -5.08 -12.55 4.98
N GLY A 71 -6.14 -13.33 4.75
CA GLY A 71 -6.26 -14.69 5.27
C GLY A 71 -5.26 -15.70 4.68
N ALA A 72 -4.62 -15.38 3.55
CA ALA A 72 -3.57 -16.18 2.93
C ALA A 72 -2.16 -15.87 3.47
N GLY A 73 -2.04 -14.98 4.46
CA GLY A 73 -0.78 -14.56 5.07
C GLY A 73 -0.06 -13.44 4.31
N ILE A 74 1.18 -13.15 4.70
CA ILE A 74 1.97 -12.01 4.18
C ILE A 74 2.13 -12.08 2.65
N GLY A 75 2.39 -13.27 2.09
CA GLY A 75 2.56 -13.43 0.65
C GLY A 75 1.30 -13.02 -0.13
N GLY A 76 0.14 -13.58 0.25
CA GLY A 76 -1.13 -13.24 -0.39
C GLY A 76 -1.50 -11.77 -0.23
N TYR A 77 -1.24 -11.19 0.94
CA TYR A 77 -1.42 -9.77 1.22
C TYR A 77 -0.63 -8.90 0.24
N MET A 78 0.68 -9.14 0.14
CA MET A 78 1.58 -8.36 -0.71
C MET A 78 1.29 -8.57 -2.20
N ASP A 79 0.90 -9.78 -2.61
CA ASP A 79 0.51 -10.08 -3.99
C ASP A 79 -0.73 -9.30 -4.42
N TYR A 80 -1.74 -9.20 -3.54
CA TYR A 80 -2.93 -8.42 -3.84
C TYR A 80 -2.63 -6.92 -3.85
N GLN A 81 -1.83 -6.44 -2.91
CA GLN A 81 -1.39 -5.06 -2.86
C GLN A 81 -0.63 -4.67 -4.14
N GLU A 82 0.30 -5.54 -4.58
CA GLU A 82 1.04 -5.39 -5.83
C GLU A 82 0.11 -5.32 -7.04
N LYS A 83 -0.86 -6.23 -7.13
CA LYS A 83 -1.84 -6.24 -8.22
C LYS A 83 -2.61 -4.93 -8.30
N GLN A 84 -3.10 -4.41 -7.17
CA GLN A 84 -3.83 -3.14 -7.13
C GLN A 84 -2.96 -1.96 -7.58
N LEU A 85 -1.70 -1.92 -7.13
CA LEU A 85 -0.74 -0.90 -7.53
C LEU A 85 -0.46 -0.97 -9.03
N ARG A 86 -0.17 -2.16 -9.57
CA ARG A 86 0.08 -2.36 -11.01
C ARG A 86 -1.10 -1.93 -11.87
N GLU A 87 -2.32 -2.31 -11.48
CA GLU A 87 -3.54 -1.93 -12.22
C GLU A 87 -3.76 -0.41 -12.21
N LYS A 88 -3.67 0.23 -11.03
CA LYS A 88 -3.88 1.68 -10.91
C LYS A 88 -2.79 2.50 -11.57
N LEU A 89 -1.55 1.99 -11.57
CA LEU A 89 -0.38 2.69 -12.10
C LEU A 89 -0.03 2.32 -13.54
N LYS A 90 -0.83 1.48 -14.22
CA LYS A 90 -0.57 0.97 -15.58
C LYS A 90 -0.32 2.08 -16.62
N ASN A 91 -1.00 3.22 -16.48
CA ASN A 91 -0.86 4.37 -17.38
C ASN A 91 0.01 5.49 -16.80
N SER A 92 0.71 5.20 -15.71
CA SER A 92 1.69 6.11 -15.09
C SER A 92 3.11 5.75 -15.52
N GLN A 93 4.06 6.64 -15.29
CA GLN A 93 5.49 6.33 -15.45
C GLN A 93 6.12 5.78 -14.15
N ILE A 94 5.29 5.37 -13.18
CA ILE A 94 5.75 4.81 -11.90
C ILE A 94 5.93 3.31 -12.06
N ALA A 95 7.14 2.83 -11.85
CA ALA A 95 7.42 1.39 -11.89
C ALA A 95 7.04 0.74 -10.56
N VAL A 96 6.51 -0.49 -10.63
CA VAL A 96 6.22 -1.35 -9.48
C VAL A 96 7.12 -2.58 -9.56
N GLU A 97 7.97 -2.78 -8.56
CA GLU A 97 8.92 -3.89 -8.48
C GLU A 97 8.72 -4.69 -7.19
N ARG A 98 8.68 -6.02 -7.31
CA ARG A 98 8.67 -6.94 -6.16
C ARG A 98 10.11 -7.27 -5.77
N ILE A 99 10.47 -7.08 -4.50
CA ILE A 99 11.80 -7.36 -3.94
C ILE A 99 11.61 -8.23 -2.71
N GLY A 100 11.68 -9.55 -2.89
CA GLY A 100 11.29 -10.50 -1.84
C GLY A 100 9.84 -10.28 -1.44
N ASP A 101 9.60 -10.00 -0.17
CA ASP A 101 8.26 -9.68 0.37
C ASP A 101 7.92 -8.18 0.33
N GLN A 102 8.79 -7.34 -0.23
CA GLN A 102 8.60 -5.89 -0.29
C GLN A 102 8.18 -5.42 -1.68
N LEU A 103 7.48 -4.29 -1.73
CA LEU A 103 7.18 -3.60 -2.99
C LEU A 103 7.95 -2.29 -3.05
N LYS A 104 8.64 -2.06 -4.16
CA LYS A 104 9.31 -0.80 -4.45
C LYS A 104 8.57 -0.09 -5.57
N LEU A 105 8.14 1.13 -5.31
CA LEU A 105 7.62 2.05 -6.32
C LEU A 105 8.69 3.06 -6.68
N SER A 106 9.02 3.18 -7.97
CA SER A 106 10.01 4.14 -8.45
C SER A 106 9.31 5.28 -9.18
N LEU A 107 9.39 6.49 -8.63
CA LEU A 107 8.79 7.71 -9.15
C LEU A 107 9.86 8.57 -9.84
N PRO A 108 9.90 8.63 -11.18
CA PRO A 108 10.89 9.43 -11.90
C PRO A 108 10.70 10.93 -11.67
N ASN A 109 11.79 11.67 -11.43
CA ASN A 109 11.70 13.09 -11.08
C ASN A 109 10.99 13.95 -12.14
N ASN A 110 11.11 13.64 -13.43
CA ASN A 110 10.52 14.41 -14.53
C ASN A 110 8.99 14.45 -14.51
N ILE A 111 8.33 13.46 -13.90
CA ILE A 111 6.89 13.50 -13.68
C ILE A 111 6.55 14.03 -12.29
N THR A 112 7.41 13.82 -11.31
CA THR A 112 7.13 14.14 -9.89
C THR A 112 7.34 15.60 -9.55
N PHE A 113 8.41 16.23 -10.04
CA PHE A 113 8.81 17.58 -9.66
C PHE A 113 9.21 18.43 -10.88
N PRO A 114 9.13 19.77 -10.80
CA PRO A 114 9.77 20.65 -11.76
C PRO A 114 11.29 20.61 -11.60
N THR A 115 12.02 21.10 -12.60
CA THR A 115 13.49 21.19 -12.56
C THR A 115 13.94 21.98 -11.33
N ASN A 116 14.85 21.41 -10.53
CA ASN A 116 15.37 21.96 -9.26
C ASN A 116 14.31 22.27 -8.17
N GLY A 117 13.05 21.84 -8.35
CA GLY A 117 12.00 22.00 -7.36
C GLY A 117 11.74 20.75 -6.54
N TYR A 118 10.97 20.94 -5.48
CA TYR A 118 10.42 19.89 -4.61
C TYR A 118 8.89 19.99 -4.46
N GLN A 119 8.23 20.94 -5.14
CA GLN A 119 6.77 20.97 -5.22
C GLN A 119 6.27 19.90 -6.20
N LEU A 120 5.25 19.14 -5.82
CA LEU A 120 4.71 18.07 -6.66
C LEU A 120 4.03 18.65 -7.91
N ASN A 121 4.35 18.09 -9.07
CA ASN A 121 3.62 18.38 -10.30
C ASN A 121 2.20 17.79 -10.25
N ASP A 122 1.24 18.43 -10.91
CA ASP A 122 -0.13 17.89 -11.03
C ASP A 122 -0.17 16.50 -11.66
N LYS A 123 0.77 16.20 -12.56
CA LYS A 123 0.89 14.90 -13.24
C LYS A 123 1.09 13.73 -12.27
N VAL A 124 1.71 13.95 -11.11
CA VAL A 124 2.00 12.89 -10.14
C VAL A 124 0.95 12.79 -9.04
N GLN A 125 0.10 13.81 -8.87
CA GLN A 125 -0.92 13.84 -7.81
C GLN A 125 -1.91 12.68 -7.92
N LYS A 126 -2.48 12.44 -9.12
CA LYS A 126 -3.42 11.32 -9.32
C LYS A 126 -2.76 9.95 -9.05
N PRO A 127 -1.59 9.62 -9.62
CA PRO A 127 -0.87 8.40 -9.25
C PRO A 127 -0.57 8.29 -7.74
N LEU A 128 -0.18 9.39 -7.07
CA LEU A 128 0.05 9.38 -5.62
C LEU A 128 -1.23 9.15 -4.83
N THR A 129 -2.37 9.71 -5.25
CA THR A 129 -3.68 9.44 -4.65
C THR A 129 -4.08 7.97 -4.83
N ASP A 130 -3.80 7.38 -6.00
CA ASP A 130 -4.03 5.95 -6.23
C ASP A 130 -3.15 5.08 -5.32
N ILE A 131 -1.88 5.43 -5.15
CA ILE A 131 -0.95 4.76 -4.23
C ILE A 131 -1.47 4.89 -2.80
N ALA A 132 -1.83 6.10 -2.35
CA ALA A 132 -2.36 6.34 -1.01
C ALA A 132 -3.62 5.51 -0.75
N GLY A 133 -4.55 5.43 -1.70
CA GLY A 133 -5.75 4.60 -1.58
C GLY A 133 -5.44 3.12 -1.35
N VAL A 134 -4.43 2.57 -2.02
CA VAL A 134 -3.96 1.21 -1.75
C VAL A 134 -3.31 1.11 -0.36
N LEU A 135 -2.44 2.05 0.00
CA LEU A 135 -1.76 2.05 1.31
C LEU A 135 -2.75 2.17 2.48
N VAL A 136 -3.86 2.90 2.31
CA VAL A 136 -4.94 3.00 3.30
C VAL A 136 -5.73 1.69 3.38
N GLN A 137 -6.02 1.05 2.23
CA GLN A 137 -6.71 -0.24 2.19
C GLN A 137 -5.88 -1.38 2.81
N PHE A 138 -4.55 -1.26 2.76
CA PHE A 138 -3.60 -2.24 3.25
C PHE A 138 -2.74 -1.64 4.39
N PRO A 139 -3.29 -1.55 5.63
CA PRO A 139 -2.65 -0.84 6.74
C PRO A 139 -1.47 -1.57 7.39
N ASP A 140 -1.34 -2.88 7.20
CA ASP A 140 -0.36 -3.75 7.88
C ASP A 140 1.01 -3.75 7.19
N THR A 141 1.44 -2.57 6.73
CA THR A 141 2.72 -2.33 6.06
C THR A 141 3.41 -1.07 6.58
N SER A 142 4.73 -1.14 6.73
CA SER A 142 5.61 0.02 6.89
C SER A 142 5.93 0.62 5.53
N ILE A 143 6.07 1.94 5.47
CA ILE A 143 6.32 2.70 4.25
C ILE A 143 7.60 3.51 4.45
N THR A 144 8.55 3.41 3.53
CA THR A 144 9.74 4.29 3.49
C THR A 144 9.73 5.07 2.20
N VAL A 145 9.73 6.40 2.29
CA VAL A 145 9.85 7.31 1.14
C VAL A 145 11.28 7.83 1.08
N ALA A 146 11.99 7.54 0.00
CA ALA A 146 13.40 7.84 -0.17
C ALA A 146 13.64 8.73 -1.38
N GLY A 147 14.25 9.90 -1.18
CA GLY A 147 14.64 10.81 -2.25
C GLY A 147 16.06 10.54 -2.74
N HIS A 148 16.26 10.65 -4.05
CA HIS A 148 17.57 10.49 -4.70
C HIS A 148 17.81 11.58 -5.75
N THR A 149 19.07 12.00 -5.89
CA THR A 149 19.54 12.89 -6.95
C THR A 149 20.56 12.17 -7.83
N ASP A 150 20.93 12.79 -8.94
CA ASP A 150 22.18 12.47 -9.62
C ASP A 150 23.38 13.14 -8.92
N SER A 151 24.60 12.90 -9.43
CA SER A 151 25.84 13.41 -8.83
C SER A 151 26.21 14.85 -9.25
N SER A 152 25.34 15.57 -9.96
CA SER A 152 25.62 16.95 -10.37
C SER A 152 25.39 17.91 -9.20
N GLY A 153 26.29 18.88 -9.03
CA GLY A 153 26.20 19.87 -7.95
C GLY A 153 26.80 19.41 -6.62
N ALA A 154 26.68 20.26 -5.59
CA ALA A 154 27.27 20.02 -4.28
C ALA A 154 26.53 18.92 -3.50
N ALA A 155 27.28 18.07 -2.79
CA ALA A 155 26.73 16.95 -2.03
C ALA A 155 25.69 17.41 -0.97
N ALA A 156 25.98 18.47 -0.22
CA ALA A 156 25.06 19.00 0.80
C ALA A 156 23.74 19.54 0.19
N TYR A 157 23.82 20.15 -1.00
CA TYR A 157 22.65 20.62 -1.73
C TYR A 157 21.79 19.42 -2.19
N ASN A 158 22.43 18.40 -2.77
CA ASN A 158 21.76 17.18 -3.21
C ASN A 158 21.09 16.43 -2.06
N GLN A 159 21.75 16.36 -0.90
CA GLN A 159 21.18 15.80 0.31
C GLN A 159 19.89 16.53 0.69
N THR A 160 19.96 17.84 0.86
CA THR A 160 18.80 18.69 1.21
C THR A 160 17.67 18.57 0.19
N LEU A 161 18.00 18.58 -1.11
CA LEU A 161 17.01 18.47 -2.18
C LEU A 161 16.31 17.12 -2.15
N SER A 162 17.05 16.05 -1.92
CA SER A 162 16.50 14.69 -1.84
C SER A 162 15.55 14.54 -0.65
N GLU A 163 15.91 15.08 0.52
CA GLU A 163 15.07 15.08 1.73
C GLU A 163 13.78 15.85 1.51
N LYS A 164 13.84 17.07 0.96
CA LYS A 164 12.65 17.88 0.68
C LYS A 164 11.69 17.21 -0.30
N ARG A 165 12.22 16.53 -1.31
CA ARG A 165 11.40 15.78 -2.28
C ARG A 165 10.72 14.58 -1.64
N ALA A 166 11.45 13.80 -0.86
CA ALA A 166 10.88 12.69 -0.11
C ALA A 166 9.78 13.18 0.86
N GLN A 167 10.05 14.29 1.56
CA GLN A 167 9.10 14.92 2.48
C GLN A 167 7.83 15.37 1.77
N SER A 168 7.93 15.99 0.59
CA SER A 168 6.76 16.44 -0.18
C SER A 168 5.87 15.27 -0.61
N VAL A 169 6.47 14.13 -0.97
CA VAL A 169 5.71 12.90 -1.27
C VAL A 169 5.06 12.34 0.00
N THR A 170 5.78 12.29 1.12
CA THR A 170 5.24 11.84 2.41
C THR A 170 4.05 12.68 2.86
N GLU A 171 4.18 14.01 2.83
CA GLU A 171 3.11 14.94 3.21
C GLU A 171 1.87 14.75 2.35
N TYR A 172 2.06 14.54 1.04
CA TYR A 172 0.95 14.25 0.15
C TYR A 172 0.24 12.94 0.52
N LEU A 173 1.00 11.85 0.71
CA LEU A 173 0.43 10.55 1.11
C LEU A 173 -0.34 10.64 2.43
N GLN A 174 0.22 11.36 3.42
CA GLN A 174 -0.44 11.58 4.71
C GLN A 174 -1.71 12.41 4.57
N GLY A 175 -1.69 13.46 3.74
CA GLY A 175 -2.88 14.25 3.41
C GLY A 175 -3.99 13.46 2.71
N GLN A 176 -3.63 12.34 2.06
CA GLN A 176 -4.58 11.38 1.48
C GLN A 176 -5.02 10.28 2.47
N GLY A 177 -4.66 10.39 3.75
CA GLY A 177 -5.12 9.50 4.82
C GLY A 177 -4.17 8.36 5.19
N VAL A 178 -2.97 8.30 4.61
CA VAL A 178 -1.96 7.31 5.03
C VAL A 178 -1.47 7.66 6.44
N ASN A 179 -1.62 6.73 7.38
CA ASN A 179 -1.23 6.95 8.77
C ASN A 179 0.28 7.28 8.88
N SER A 180 0.60 8.43 9.49
CA SER A 180 1.96 8.95 9.61
C SER A 180 2.91 8.02 10.38
N VAL A 181 2.40 7.23 11.33
CA VAL A 181 3.20 6.27 12.13
C VAL A 181 3.81 5.17 11.24
N ARG A 182 3.19 4.90 10.08
CA ARG A 182 3.68 3.91 9.13
C ARG A 182 4.76 4.46 8.20
N VAL A 183 4.92 5.78 8.09
CA VAL A 183 5.75 6.41 7.06
C VAL A 183 7.06 6.92 7.64
N ARG A 184 8.17 6.51 7.05
CA ARG A 184 9.51 7.07 7.27
C ARG A 184 9.97 7.83 6.03
N THR A 185 10.60 8.98 6.22
CA THR A 185 11.12 9.82 5.13
C THR A 185 12.64 9.86 5.20
N MET A 186 13.31 9.62 4.07
CA MET A 186 14.77 9.61 3.95
C MET A 186 15.21 10.39 2.70
N GLY A 187 16.35 11.07 2.78
CA GLY A 187 17.05 11.58 1.60
C GLY A 187 18.44 10.95 1.52
N TYR A 188 18.85 10.51 0.33
CA TYR A 188 20.16 9.88 0.12
C TYR A 188 21.09 10.73 -0.77
N GLY A 189 20.65 11.89 -1.23
CA GLY A 189 21.35 12.66 -2.24
C GLY A 189 21.76 11.78 -3.42
N ALA A 190 23.05 11.80 -3.76
CA ALA A 190 23.62 11.00 -4.85
C ALA A 190 24.22 9.65 -4.40
N ALA A 191 24.09 9.27 -3.12
CA ALA A 191 24.85 8.16 -2.52
C ALA A 191 24.38 6.76 -2.95
N GLN A 192 23.18 6.64 -3.54
CA GLN A 192 22.58 5.37 -3.96
C GLN A 192 22.12 5.44 -5.43
N PRO A 193 23.06 5.47 -6.39
CA PRO A 193 22.74 5.51 -7.82
C PRO A 193 22.24 4.15 -8.31
N VAL A 194 21.24 4.17 -9.19
CA VAL A 194 20.71 2.98 -9.89
C VAL A 194 21.24 2.86 -11.32
N ALA A 195 21.93 3.90 -11.80
CA ALA A 195 22.58 3.95 -13.09
C ALA A 195 23.85 4.82 -13.04
N SER A 196 24.71 4.69 -14.05
CA SER A 196 25.91 5.52 -14.16
C SER A 196 25.58 7.01 -14.20
N ASN A 197 26.29 7.83 -13.43
CA ASN A 197 26.18 9.29 -13.51
C ASN A 197 26.97 9.90 -14.69
N ALA A 198 27.67 9.08 -15.48
CA ALA A 198 28.44 9.55 -16.62
C ALA A 198 27.57 9.88 -17.86
N SER A 199 26.31 9.43 -17.91
CA SER A 199 25.39 9.68 -19.02
C SER A 199 24.12 10.38 -18.56
N ASP A 200 23.52 11.19 -19.44
CA ASP A 200 22.29 11.92 -19.13
C ASP A 200 21.11 10.99 -18.83
N SER A 201 21.02 9.85 -19.54
CA SER A 201 19.99 8.84 -19.27
C SER A 201 20.18 8.18 -17.91
N GLY A 202 21.43 7.97 -17.48
CA GLY A 202 21.73 7.44 -16.16
C GLY A 202 21.44 8.44 -15.04
N LYS A 203 21.81 9.72 -15.23
CA LYS A 203 21.42 10.80 -14.31
C LYS A 203 19.90 10.93 -14.20
N ALA A 204 19.18 10.86 -15.32
CA ALA A 204 17.72 10.91 -15.32
C ALA A 204 17.09 9.77 -14.50
N ARG A 205 17.65 8.55 -14.58
CA ARG A 205 17.22 7.42 -13.73
C ARG A 205 17.57 7.62 -12.26
N ASN A 206 18.73 8.23 -11.95
CA ASN A 206 19.13 8.47 -10.57
C ASN A 206 18.25 9.51 -9.87
N ARG A 207 17.78 10.52 -10.58
CA ARG A 207 16.81 11.51 -10.07
C ARG A 207 15.41 10.88 -9.92
N ARG A 208 15.09 10.43 -8.71
CA ARG A 208 13.84 9.71 -8.42
C ARG A 208 13.46 9.83 -6.95
N VAL A 209 12.21 9.49 -6.66
CA VAL A 209 11.77 9.12 -5.31
C VAL A 209 11.37 7.65 -5.33
N GLU A 210 11.77 6.90 -4.32
CA GLU A 210 11.35 5.52 -4.12
C GLU A 210 10.36 5.45 -2.96
N ILE A 211 9.31 4.64 -3.09
CA ILE A 211 8.42 4.27 -1.99
C ILE A 211 8.58 2.78 -1.77
N MET A 212 9.19 2.40 -0.64
CA MET A 212 9.31 1.00 -0.22
C MET A 212 8.15 0.66 0.70
N ILE A 213 7.45 -0.43 0.41
CA ILE A 213 6.34 -0.97 1.18
C ILE A 213 6.79 -2.31 1.71
N THR A 214 6.90 -2.41 3.04
CA THR A 214 7.39 -3.59 3.73
C THR A 214 6.28 -4.14 4.62
N PRO A 215 5.94 -5.44 4.54
CA PRO A 215 4.97 -6.03 5.45
C PRO A 215 5.44 -5.88 6.89
N GLN A 216 4.56 -5.44 7.78
CA GLN A 216 4.85 -5.53 9.21
C GLN A 216 4.70 -7.00 9.63
N GLN A 217 5.58 -7.48 10.51
CA GLN A 217 5.36 -8.78 11.15
C GLN A 217 4.03 -8.68 11.91
N MET A 218 3.02 -9.38 11.40
CA MET A 218 1.73 -9.52 12.05
C MET A 218 1.94 -10.40 13.29
N GLY A 219 2.16 -9.76 14.45
CA GLY A 219 2.30 -10.43 15.74
C GLY A 219 1.01 -11.01 16.27
#